data_AF-A0A3L9MC05-F1
#
_entry.id   AF-A0A3L9MC05-F1
#
_cell.length_a   1.000
_cell.length_b   1.000
_cell.length_c   1.000
_cell.angle_alpha   90.00
_cell.angle_beta   90.00
_cell.angle_gamma   90.00
#
_symmetry.space_group_name_H-M   'P 1'
#
loop_
_entity.id
_entity.type
_entity.pdbx_description
1 polymer ?
#
loop_
_entity_poly.entity_id
_entity_poly.type
_entity_poly.pdbx_seq_one_letter_code
_entity_poly.pdbx_strand_id
1 'polypeptide(L)'
;MSQTHIASLVFDRLSDVELIDFINQFIPIKNEQILVQIEDELKERKFNYQHLINHKNELQLQQPLRLIDGNLFELNIPKPPMVGTFYKNVRQLIDFLQNSPFLKGKNLVTFDYILDQFYATKNDVQIITNDDLAKLSNDNVFIGFKNSLQTFPNKEILDQISHLDTLILIDKGPFYRGIKQATVYKNNKIVDQWQPLPIKDID
;
A
#
# COMPACT_ATOMS: atom_id res chain seq x y z
N MET A 1 1.92 23.23 33.97
CA MET A 1 1.72 22.19 32.93
C MET A 1 1.55 22.91 31.61
N SER A 2 2.63 23.10 30.84
CA SER A 2 2.56 23.77 29.54
C SER A 2 2.25 22.74 28.46
N GLN A 3 1.17 22.96 27.72
CA GLN A 3 0.92 22.28 26.45
C GLN A 3 2.05 22.65 25.49
N THR A 4 2.91 21.67 25.17
CA THR A 4 3.93 21.84 24.13
C THR A 4 3.23 21.81 22.79
N HIS A 5 3.11 22.98 22.16
CA HIS A 5 2.72 23.10 20.76
C HIS A 5 3.64 22.19 19.91
N ILE A 6 3.10 21.10 19.39
CA ILE A 6 3.73 20.32 18.34
C ILE A 6 3.71 21.23 17.11
N ALA A 7 4.82 21.89 16.82
CA ALA A 7 4.99 22.60 15.57
C ALA A 7 4.95 21.54 14.45
N SER A 8 3.83 21.46 13.74
CA SER A 8 3.71 20.75 12.48
C SER A 8 4.62 21.46 11.47
N LEU A 9 5.89 21.08 11.43
CA LEU A 9 6.76 21.38 10.31
C LEU A 9 6.23 20.58 9.13
N VAL A 10 5.36 21.21 8.35
CA VAL A 10 5.03 20.76 7.00
C VAL A 10 6.33 20.89 6.22
N PHE A 11 6.97 19.76 5.93
CA PHE A 11 8.15 19.70 5.07
C PHE A 11 7.72 19.99 3.62
N ASP A 12 7.46 21.27 3.33
CA ASP A 12 7.25 21.72 1.96
C ASP A 12 8.58 21.62 1.21
N ARG A 13 8.66 20.59 0.35
CA ARG A 13 9.67 20.38 -0.70
C ARG A 13 11.14 20.39 -0.22
N LEU A 14 11.53 19.37 0.54
CA LEU A 14 12.94 19.00 0.65
C LEU A 14 13.29 18.03 -0.49
N SER A 15 14.42 18.27 -1.16
CA SER A 15 15.10 17.27 -1.99
C SER A 15 15.69 16.14 -1.15
N ASP A 16 15.99 14.99 -1.76
CA ASP A 16 16.58 13.82 -1.06
C ASP A 16 17.84 14.20 -0.27
N VAL A 17 18.67 15.09 -0.84
CA VAL A 17 19.91 15.59 -0.22
C VAL A 17 19.61 16.45 1.00
N GLU A 18 18.62 17.35 0.93
CA GLU A 18 18.26 18.23 2.04
C GLU A 18 17.63 17.46 3.22
N LEU A 19 16.96 16.33 2.96
CA LEU A 19 16.46 15.44 3.99
C LEU A 19 17.59 14.68 4.70
N ILE A 20 18.62 14.27 3.96
CA ILE A 20 19.77 13.57 4.52
C ILE A 20 20.63 14.49 5.37
N ASP A 21 20.82 15.72 4.91
CA ASP A 21 21.46 16.77 5.69
C ASP A 21 20.64 17.08 6.95
N PHE A 22 19.30 17.08 6.85
CA PHE A 22 18.42 17.21 8.01
C PHE A 22 18.55 16.02 8.98
N ILE A 23 18.53 14.77 8.50
CA ILE A 23 18.75 13.56 9.32
C ILE A 23 20.11 13.62 10.04
N ASN A 24 21.16 14.01 9.31
CA ASN A 24 22.53 14.13 9.82
C ASN A 24 22.68 15.18 10.93
N GLN A 25 21.80 16.18 11.01
CA GLN A 25 21.80 17.16 12.10
C GLN A 25 21.31 16.60 13.44
N PHE A 26 20.50 15.52 13.43
CA PHE A 26 19.93 14.93 14.64
C PHE A 26 20.62 13.60 15.02
N ILE A 27 21.00 12.80 14.03
CA ILE A 27 21.76 11.56 14.21
C ILE A 27 22.86 11.54 13.13
N PRO A 28 24.11 11.90 13.46
CA PRO A 28 25.17 11.96 12.47
C PRO A 28 25.43 10.56 11.89
N ILE A 29 25.12 10.34 10.62
CA ILE A 29 25.45 9.11 9.90
C ILE A 29 26.95 9.19 9.59
N LYS A 30 27.77 8.59 10.46
CA LYS A 30 29.23 8.65 10.35
C LYS A 30 29.81 7.75 9.25
N ASN A 31 28.98 6.94 8.60
CA ASN A 31 29.39 5.98 7.58
C ASN A 31 28.77 6.37 6.23
N GLU A 32 29.60 6.89 5.33
CA GLU A 32 29.21 7.37 4.00
C GLU A 32 28.61 6.25 3.12
N GLN A 33 29.00 4.98 3.31
CA GLN A 33 28.43 3.87 2.53
C GLN A 33 26.98 3.56 2.92
N ILE A 34 26.63 3.73 4.19
CA ILE A 34 25.25 3.53 4.68
C ILE A 34 24.35 4.65 4.16
N LEU A 35 24.88 5.87 4.04
CA LEU A 35 24.15 7.01 3.49
C LEU A 35 23.73 6.77 2.04
N VAL A 36 24.67 6.30 1.20
CA VAL A 36 24.41 5.99 -0.21
C VAL A 36 23.38 4.88 -0.37
N GLN A 37 23.41 3.85 0.48
CA GLN A 37 22.42 2.77 0.44
C GLN A 37 21.01 3.26 0.78
N ILE A 38 20.88 4.12 1.79
CA ILE A 38 19.60 4.72 2.17
C ILE A 38 19.08 5.62 1.04
N GLU A 39 19.95 6.44 0.44
CA GLU A 39 19.61 7.27 -0.72
C GLU A 39 19.07 6.45 -1.89
N ASP A 40 19.80 5.41 -2.28
CA ASP A 40 19.45 4.58 -3.42
C ASP A 40 18.11 3.87 -3.20
N GLU A 41 17.88 3.38 -1.99
CA GLU A 41 16.64 2.71 -1.64
C GLU A 41 15.44 3.67 -1.59
N LEU A 42 15.64 4.91 -1.13
CA LEU A 42 14.60 5.94 -1.14
C LEU A 42 14.28 6.43 -2.57
N LYS A 43 15.31 6.58 -3.42
CA LYS A 43 15.17 6.94 -4.84
C LYS A 43 14.48 5.82 -5.63
N GLU A 44 14.87 4.57 -5.43
CA GLU A 44 14.25 3.40 -6.09
C GLU A 44 12.76 3.31 -5.74
N ARG A 45 12.42 3.54 -4.47
CA ARG A 45 11.04 3.45 -3.98
C ARG A 45 10.19 4.68 -4.26
N LYS A 46 10.80 5.80 -4.69
CA LYS A 46 10.12 7.12 -4.84
C LYS A 46 9.36 7.50 -3.56
N PHE A 47 10.05 7.41 -2.43
CA PHE A 47 9.45 7.56 -1.10
C PHE A 47 8.96 9.01 -0.87
N ASN A 48 7.75 9.19 -0.33
CA ASN A 48 7.22 10.52 -0.01
C ASN A 48 7.45 10.84 1.48
N TYR A 49 8.34 11.80 1.73
CA TYR A 49 8.86 12.18 3.05
C TYR A 49 7.93 13.01 3.92
N GLN A 50 6.77 13.42 3.41
CA GLN A 50 5.78 14.25 4.12
C GLN A 50 5.17 13.57 5.38
N HIS A 51 5.56 12.32 5.69
CA HIS A 51 5.06 11.54 6.82
C HIS A 51 6.10 11.29 7.93
N LEU A 52 7.30 11.85 7.80
CA LEU A 52 8.30 11.87 8.86
C LEU A 52 7.94 12.96 9.87
N ILE A 53 7.88 12.61 11.15
CA ILE A 53 7.73 13.57 12.24
C ILE A 53 8.96 13.52 13.14
N ASN A 54 9.36 14.67 13.67
CA ASN A 54 10.37 14.76 14.72
C ASN A 54 9.67 14.58 16.07
N HIS A 55 10.04 13.54 16.82
CA HIS A 55 9.60 13.34 18.19
C HIS A 55 10.83 13.09 19.08
N LYS A 56 11.10 14.04 20.00
CA LYS A 56 12.22 13.98 20.95
C LYS A 56 13.61 13.78 20.31
N ASN A 57 13.88 14.46 19.19
CA ASN A 57 15.12 14.36 18.42
C ASN A 57 15.35 12.99 17.77
N GLU A 58 14.30 12.17 17.66
CA GLU A 58 14.28 10.96 16.86
C GLU A 58 13.31 11.18 15.69
N LEU A 59 13.73 10.78 14.49
CA LEU A 59 12.82 10.73 13.34
C LEU A 59 11.92 9.52 13.48
N GLN A 60 10.62 9.77 13.55
CA GLN A 60 9.60 8.74 13.66
C GLN A 60 8.67 8.82 12.44
N LEU A 61 8.34 7.66 11.87
CA LEU A 61 7.29 7.55 10.89
C LEU A 61 5.95 7.70 11.63
N GLN A 62 5.12 8.67 11.23
CA GLN A 62 3.82 8.91 11.89
C GLN A 62 2.80 7.78 11.61
N GLN A 63 3.16 6.77 10.82
CA GLN A 63 2.27 5.67 10.45
C GLN A 63 2.62 4.40 11.21
N PRO A 64 1.64 3.63 11.68
CA PRO A 64 1.89 2.33 12.30
C PRO A 64 2.34 1.35 11.22
N LEU A 65 3.63 1.36 10.91
CA LEU A 65 4.23 0.40 10.00
C LEU A 65 4.34 -0.96 10.70
N ARG A 66 4.16 -2.06 9.94
CA ARG A 66 4.42 -3.42 10.43
C ARG A 66 5.27 -4.21 9.47
N LEU A 67 6.10 -5.08 10.01
CA LEU A 67 6.82 -6.07 9.23
C LEU A 67 5.94 -7.31 9.06
N ILE A 68 5.56 -7.64 7.83
CA ILE A 68 4.76 -8.81 7.48
C ILE A 68 5.49 -9.54 6.37
N ASP A 69 5.80 -10.82 6.61
CA ASP A 69 6.58 -11.65 5.68
C ASP A 69 7.86 -10.94 5.18
N GLY A 70 8.59 -10.31 6.11
CA GLY A 70 9.84 -9.58 5.80
C GLY A 70 9.68 -8.26 5.04
N ASN A 71 8.45 -7.80 4.82
CA ASN A 71 8.16 -6.57 4.09
C ASN A 71 7.47 -5.54 4.98
N LEU A 72 7.77 -4.26 4.72
CA LEU A 72 7.20 -3.14 5.47
C LEU A 72 5.80 -2.79 4.90
N PHE A 73 4.78 -2.88 5.75
CA PHE A 73 3.40 -2.52 5.44
C PHE A 73 3.03 -1.21 6.13
N GLU A 74 2.43 -0.30 5.38
CA GLU A 74 1.74 0.88 5.93
C GLU A 74 0.37 0.45 6.46
N LEU A 75 0.16 0.45 7.78
CA LEU A 75 -1.18 0.22 8.35
C LEU A 75 -1.87 1.53 8.71
N ASN A 76 -3.20 1.50 8.76
CA ASN A 76 -4.04 2.61 9.19
C ASN A 76 -3.65 3.94 8.52
N ILE A 77 -3.44 3.88 7.20
CA ILE A 77 -2.96 5.01 6.41
C ILE A 77 -3.94 6.17 6.61
N PRO A 78 -3.50 7.33 7.15
CA PRO A 78 -4.39 8.45 7.41
C PRO A 78 -5.03 8.91 6.10
N LYS A 79 -6.36 8.78 6.04
CA LYS A 79 -7.19 9.34 4.97
C LYS A 79 -7.53 10.78 5.38
N PRO A 80 -7.06 11.90 4.76
CA PRO A 80 -6.07 12.11 3.67
C PRO A 80 -4.81 12.96 4.10
N PRO A 81 -3.73 13.11 3.29
CA PRO A 81 -3.62 14.18 2.25
C PRO A 81 -2.89 13.75 0.94
N MET A 82 -3.53 13.83 -0.23
CA MET A 82 -3.50 14.88 -1.29
C MET A 82 -2.20 15.04 -2.12
N VAL A 83 -2.12 14.39 -3.29
CA VAL A 83 -1.62 15.00 -4.56
C VAL A 83 -2.06 14.17 -5.79
N GLY A 84 -2.51 14.84 -6.85
CA GLY A 84 -2.62 14.30 -8.20
C GLY A 84 -3.72 13.26 -8.45
N THR A 85 -3.46 12.34 -9.38
CA THR A 85 -4.41 11.32 -9.89
C THR A 85 -4.61 10.12 -8.96
N PHE A 86 -3.96 10.10 -7.79
CA PHE A 86 -4.02 8.98 -6.85
C PHE A 86 -5.45 8.60 -6.44
N TYR A 87 -6.27 9.54 -5.95
CA TYR A 87 -7.66 9.25 -5.57
C TYR A 87 -8.52 8.85 -6.76
N LYS A 88 -8.22 9.37 -7.95
CA LYS A 88 -8.90 8.97 -9.18
C LYS A 88 -8.60 7.50 -9.49
N ASN A 89 -7.34 7.08 -9.37
CA ASN A 89 -6.94 5.70 -9.61
C ASN A 89 -7.52 4.74 -8.56
N VAL A 90 -7.48 5.11 -7.28
CA VAL A 90 -8.10 4.31 -6.21
C VAL A 90 -9.61 4.21 -6.45
N ARG A 91 -10.30 5.32 -6.74
CA ARG A 91 -11.74 5.28 -7.03
C ARG A 91 -12.05 4.41 -8.25
N GLN A 92 -11.28 4.53 -9.33
CA GLN A 92 -11.42 3.67 -10.51
C GLN A 92 -11.20 2.19 -10.20
N LEU A 93 -10.25 1.86 -9.33
CA LEU A 93 -10.06 0.49 -8.86
C LEU A 93 -11.30 0.02 -8.08
N ILE A 94 -11.80 0.82 -7.13
CA ILE A 94 -13.00 0.46 -6.37
C ILE A 94 -14.21 0.28 -7.31
N ASP A 95 -14.40 1.20 -8.26
CA ASP A 95 -15.45 1.10 -9.27
C ASP A 95 -15.33 -0.18 -10.08
N PHE A 96 -14.10 -0.56 -10.48
CA PHE A 96 -13.83 -1.83 -11.14
C PHE A 96 -14.17 -3.04 -10.26
N LEU A 97 -13.74 -3.04 -9.00
CA LEU A 97 -13.99 -4.12 -8.05
C LEU A 97 -15.48 -4.34 -7.81
N GLN A 98 -16.28 -3.25 -7.76
CA GLN A 98 -17.72 -3.32 -7.49
C GLN A 98 -18.56 -3.61 -8.75
N ASN A 99 -18.11 -3.19 -9.92
CA ASN A 99 -18.93 -3.20 -11.14
C ASN A 99 -18.43 -4.16 -12.24
N SER A 100 -17.28 -4.81 -12.08
CA SER A 100 -16.84 -5.82 -13.05
C SER A 100 -17.90 -6.93 -13.19
N PRO A 101 -18.29 -7.31 -14.42
CA PRO A 101 -19.25 -8.41 -14.64
C PRO A 101 -18.84 -9.73 -13.99
N PHE A 102 -17.53 -9.95 -13.78
CA PHE A 102 -16.99 -11.15 -13.16
C PHE A 102 -17.08 -11.13 -11.62
N LEU A 103 -17.21 -9.94 -11.02
CA LEU A 103 -17.21 -9.72 -9.58
C LEU A 103 -18.58 -9.34 -9.02
N LYS A 104 -19.51 -8.95 -9.91
CA LYS A 104 -20.84 -8.48 -9.51
C LYS A 104 -21.58 -9.53 -8.68
N GLY A 105 -21.98 -9.13 -7.47
CA GLY A 105 -22.70 -9.99 -6.52
C GLY A 105 -21.80 -10.96 -5.73
N LYS A 106 -20.47 -10.88 -5.89
CA LYS A 106 -19.52 -11.62 -5.06
C LYS A 106 -19.12 -10.83 -3.83
N ASN A 107 -18.75 -11.56 -2.78
CA ASN A 107 -18.27 -10.98 -1.54
C ASN A 107 -16.74 -10.84 -1.61
N LEU A 108 -16.27 -9.60 -1.76
CA LEU A 108 -14.85 -9.30 -1.77
C LEU A 108 -14.29 -9.41 -0.35
N VAL A 109 -13.25 -10.23 -0.16
CA VAL A 109 -12.62 -10.46 1.14
C VAL A 109 -11.11 -10.28 1.08
N THR A 110 -10.50 -9.78 2.16
CA THR A 110 -9.04 -9.69 2.31
C THR A 110 -8.63 -9.54 3.77
N PHE A 111 -7.33 -9.52 4.05
CA PHE A 111 -6.82 -9.15 5.38
C PHE A 111 -6.69 -7.63 5.54
N ASP A 112 -6.82 -7.14 6.77
CA ASP A 112 -6.73 -5.69 7.10
C ASP A 112 -5.43 -5.06 6.57
N TYR A 113 -4.30 -5.74 6.73
CA TYR A 113 -3.01 -5.25 6.25
C TYR A 113 -2.91 -5.17 4.72
N ILE A 114 -3.61 -6.03 3.99
CA ILE A 114 -3.69 -6.00 2.53
C ILE A 114 -4.62 -4.86 2.09
N LEU A 115 -5.78 -4.72 2.75
CA LEU A 115 -6.76 -3.65 2.49
C LEU A 115 -6.09 -2.27 2.51
N ASP A 116 -5.26 -2.03 3.51
CA ASP A 116 -4.53 -0.77 3.66
C ASP A 116 -3.60 -0.49 2.46
N GLN A 117 -3.03 -1.51 1.81
CA GLN A 117 -2.09 -1.30 0.71
C GLN A 117 -2.73 -0.85 -0.61
N PHE A 118 -4.00 -1.18 -0.84
CA PHE A 118 -4.74 -0.74 -2.02
C PHE A 118 -5.80 0.33 -1.71
N TYR A 119 -5.76 0.88 -0.49
CA TYR A 119 -6.46 2.10 -0.08
C TYR A 119 -7.99 2.03 -0.16
N ALA A 120 -8.55 0.82 -0.10
CA ALA A 120 -9.99 0.63 -0.02
C ALA A 120 -10.54 0.92 1.39
N THR A 121 -11.86 0.90 1.53
CA THR A 121 -12.53 0.99 2.83
C THR A 121 -13.14 -0.35 3.23
N LYS A 122 -13.46 -0.48 4.52
CA LYS A 122 -14.18 -1.64 5.06
C LYS A 122 -15.61 -1.76 4.52
N ASN A 123 -16.11 -0.74 3.83
CA ASN A 123 -17.41 -0.78 3.14
C ASN A 123 -17.29 -1.43 1.75
N ASP A 124 -16.09 -1.43 1.15
CA ASP A 124 -15.87 -1.94 -0.20
C ASP A 124 -15.46 -3.42 -0.18
N VAL A 125 -14.73 -3.83 0.87
CA VAL A 125 -14.14 -5.17 1.01
C VAL A 125 -14.25 -5.61 2.46
N GLN A 126 -14.73 -6.83 2.67
CA GLN A 126 -14.83 -7.44 3.99
C GLN A 126 -13.45 -7.88 4.48
N ILE A 127 -13.14 -7.57 5.74
CA ILE A 127 -11.92 -8.05 6.38
C ILE A 127 -12.16 -9.43 6.99
N ILE A 128 -11.21 -10.34 6.77
CA ILE A 128 -11.21 -11.68 7.35
C ILE A 128 -9.95 -11.93 8.17
N THR A 129 -9.99 -12.99 9.00
CA THR A 129 -8.86 -13.50 9.77
C THR A 129 -8.47 -14.91 9.28
N ASN A 130 -7.38 -15.46 9.81
CA ASN A 130 -6.96 -16.82 9.46
C ASN A 130 -8.04 -17.87 9.80
N ASP A 131 -8.77 -17.67 10.89
CA ASP A 131 -9.83 -18.57 11.34
C ASP A 131 -11.05 -18.58 10.41
N ASP A 132 -11.16 -17.58 9.52
CA ASP A 132 -12.27 -17.46 8.57
C ASP A 132 -11.96 -18.11 7.21
N LEU A 133 -10.69 -18.43 6.93
CA LEU A 133 -10.27 -19.01 5.64
C LEU A 133 -11.03 -20.31 5.33
N ALA A 134 -11.24 -21.16 6.34
CA ALA A 134 -11.96 -22.42 6.22
C ALA A 134 -13.46 -22.26 5.92
N LYS A 135 -14.02 -21.06 6.10
CA LYS A 135 -15.45 -20.76 5.89
C LYS A 135 -15.72 -20.13 4.52
N LEU A 136 -14.68 -19.78 3.77
CA LEU A 136 -14.83 -19.14 2.46
C LEU A 136 -15.42 -20.10 1.44
N SER A 137 -16.45 -19.64 0.72
CA SER A 137 -17.08 -20.36 -0.38
C SER A 137 -16.76 -19.69 -1.72
N ASN A 138 -17.22 -20.28 -2.83
CA ASN A 138 -17.05 -19.70 -4.17
C ASN A 138 -17.84 -18.39 -4.38
N ASP A 139 -18.65 -17.95 -3.41
CA ASP A 139 -19.23 -16.61 -3.42
C ASP A 139 -18.28 -15.55 -2.88
N ASN A 140 -17.22 -15.97 -2.19
CA ASN A 140 -16.13 -15.11 -1.78
C ASN A 140 -15.07 -15.02 -2.87
N VAL A 141 -14.57 -13.81 -3.08
CA VAL A 141 -13.42 -13.54 -3.94
C VAL A 141 -12.33 -12.94 -3.07
N PHE A 142 -11.24 -13.67 -2.93
CA PHE A 142 -10.12 -13.20 -2.13
C PHE A 142 -9.26 -12.22 -2.92
N ILE A 143 -8.98 -11.06 -2.32
CA ILE A 143 -8.10 -10.04 -2.86
C ILE A 143 -6.71 -10.19 -2.22
N GLY A 144 -5.75 -10.64 -3.01
CA GLY A 144 -4.34 -10.59 -2.71
C GLY A 144 -3.68 -9.31 -3.22
N PHE A 145 -2.43 -9.13 -2.83
CA PHE A 145 -1.62 -7.98 -3.19
C PHE A 145 -0.21 -8.42 -3.53
N LYS A 146 0.43 -7.73 -4.47
CA LYS A 146 1.81 -8.01 -4.88
C LYS A 146 2.61 -6.71 -4.95
N ASN A 147 3.85 -6.77 -4.51
CA ASN A 147 4.86 -5.75 -4.74
C ASN A 147 5.99 -6.30 -5.65
N SER A 148 7.09 -5.55 -5.79
CA SER A 148 8.25 -5.98 -6.58
C SER A 148 8.94 -7.25 -6.06
N LEU A 149 8.76 -7.57 -4.78
CA LEU A 149 9.47 -8.67 -4.10
C LEU A 149 8.62 -9.94 -4.03
N GLN A 150 7.34 -9.82 -3.66
CA GLN A 150 6.50 -10.99 -3.40
C GLN A 150 4.99 -10.72 -3.49
N THR A 151 4.23 -11.80 -3.38
CA THR A 151 2.78 -11.82 -3.31
C THR A 151 2.33 -12.07 -1.88
N PHE A 152 1.23 -11.43 -1.51
CA PHE A 152 0.56 -11.50 -0.24
C PHE A 152 -0.90 -11.92 -0.43
N PRO A 153 -1.45 -12.73 0.48
CA PRO A 153 -0.77 -13.34 1.63
C PRO A 153 0.28 -14.36 1.17
N ASN A 154 1.06 -14.88 2.11
CA ASN A 154 2.07 -15.88 1.81
C ASN A 154 1.48 -17.16 1.17
N LYS A 155 2.36 -18.02 0.64
CA LYS A 155 1.95 -19.24 -0.08
C LYS A 155 1.09 -20.19 0.77
N GLU A 156 1.40 -20.33 2.06
CA GLU A 156 0.64 -21.20 2.97
C GLU A 156 -0.84 -20.78 3.04
N ILE A 157 -1.12 -19.49 3.11
CA ILE A 157 -2.48 -18.98 3.09
C ILE A 157 -3.11 -19.13 1.69
N LEU A 158 -2.36 -18.87 0.62
CA LEU A 158 -2.85 -19.06 -0.75
C LEU A 158 -3.26 -20.52 -1.01
N ASP A 159 -2.50 -21.48 -0.47
CA ASP A 159 -2.81 -22.91 -0.57
C ASP A 159 -4.09 -23.26 0.22
N GLN A 160 -4.38 -22.58 1.35
CA GLN A 160 -5.63 -22.77 2.11
C GLN A 160 -6.88 -22.25 1.40
N ILE A 161 -6.73 -21.30 0.47
CA ILE A 161 -7.84 -20.72 -0.30
C ILE A 161 -7.83 -21.19 -1.76
N SER A 162 -7.05 -22.22 -2.10
CA SER A 162 -6.92 -22.71 -3.47
C SER A 162 -8.20 -23.31 -4.02
N HIS A 163 -9.18 -23.63 -3.17
CA HIS A 163 -10.50 -24.10 -3.57
C HIS A 163 -11.39 -23.00 -4.14
N LEU A 164 -11.06 -21.72 -3.91
CA LEU A 164 -11.79 -20.60 -4.49
C LEU A 164 -11.57 -20.56 -6.00
N ASP A 165 -12.67 -20.47 -6.75
CA ASP A 165 -12.61 -20.40 -8.21
C ASP A 165 -12.07 -19.06 -8.72
N THR A 166 -12.15 -18.01 -7.90
CA THR A 166 -11.86 -16.63 -8.31
C THR A 166 -10.97 -15.92 -7.29
N LEU A 167 -9.91 -15.29 -7.79
CA LEU A 167 -8.95 -14.51 -7.01
C LEU A 167 -8.67 -13.18 -7.70
N ILE A 168 -8.43 -12.13 -6.92
CA ILE A 168 -7.96 -10.84 -7.45
C ILE A 168 -6.56 -10.62 -6.93
N LEU A 169 -5.65 -10.21 -7.81
CA LEU A 169 -4.33 -9.75 -7.43
C LEU A 169 -4.18 -8.26 -7.74
N ILE A 170 -3.97 -7.45 -6.71
CA ILE A 170 -3.62 -6.04 -6.85
C ILE A 170 -2.09 -5.92 -6.92
N ASP A 171 -1.57 -5.44 -8.03
CA ASP A 171 -0.12 -5.22 -8.24
C ASP A 171 0.20 -3.74 -7.97
N LYS A 172 1.02 -3.49 -6.94
CA LYS A 172 1.55 -2.17 -6.61
C LYS A 172 2.63 -1.70 -7.59
N GLY A 173 3.28 -2.62 -8.29
CA GLY A 173 4.45 -2.29 -9.10
C GLY A 173 5.59 -1.68 -8.25
N PRO A 174 6.40 -0.77 -8.81
CA PRO A 174 7.53 -0.15 -8.11
C PRO A 174 7.12 1.07 -7.26
N PHE A 175 5.82 1.34 -7.07
CA PHE A 175 5.37 2.56 -6.43
C PHE A 175 5.37 2.44 -4.91
N TYR A 176 5.85 3.46 -4.17
CA TYR A 176 5.62 3.55 -2.73
C TYR A 176 4.12 3.72 -2.41
N ARG A 177 3.44 4.62 -3.13
CA ARG A 177 1.98 4.73 -3.12
C ARG A 177 1.45 4.77 -4.54
N GLY A 178 0.80 3.69 -4.94
CA GLY A 178 0.29 3.54 -6.28
C GLY A 178 -0.20 2.13 -6.50
N ILE A 179 -0.96 1.97 -7.58
CA ILE A 179 -1.46 0.68 -8.02
C ILE A 179 -1.17 0.63 -9.51
N LYS A 180 -0.40 -0.35 -9.93
CA LYS A 180 -0.07 -0.56 -11.33
C LYS A 180 -1.22 -1.21 -12.08
N GLN A 181 -1.82 -2.24 -11.48
CA GLN A 181 -2.93 -2.98 -12.07
C GLN A 181 -3.67 -3.83 -11.04
N ALA A 182 -4.87 -4.27 -11.40
CA ALA A 182 -5.58 -5.36 -10.76
C ALA A 182 -5.84 -6.45 -11.80
N THR A 183 -5.69 -7.71 -11.43
CA THR A 183 -5.96 -8.85 -12.33
C THR A 183 -6.92 -9.81 -11.65
N VAL A 184 -7.99 -10.17 -12.36
CA VAL A 184 -8.96 -11.16 -11.91
C VAL A 184 -8.60 -12.49 -12.54
N TYR A 185 -8.35 -13.47 -11.69
CA TYR A 185 -8.12 -14.86 -12.05
C TYR A 185 -9.37 -15.65 -11.78
N LYS A 186 -9.78 -16.49 -12.73
CA LYS A 186 -10.77 -17.53 -12.54
C LYS A 186 -10.18 -18.88 -12.94
N ASN A 187 -10.14 -19.85 -12.04
CA ASN A 187 -9.50 -21.16 -12.23
C ASN A 187 -8.08 -21.01 -12.79
N ASN A 188 -7.28 -20.14 -12.17
CA ASN A 188 -5.91 -19.79 -12.57
C ASN A 188 -5.74 -19.18 -13.97
N LYS A 189 -6.82 -18.73 -14.61
CA LYS A 189 -6.78 -18.01 -15.89
C LYS A 189 -7.19 -16.57 -15.69
N ILE A 190 -6.49 -15.65 -16.36
CA ILE A 190 -6.86 -14.24 -16.37
C ILE A 190 -8.19 -14.11 -17.14
N VAL A 191 -9.18 -13.49 -16.51
CA VAL A 191 -10.50 -13.24 -17.11
C VAL A 191 -10.85 -11.76 -17.21
N ASP A 192 -10.21 -10.91 -16.39
CA ASP A 192 -10.41 -9.47 -16.42
C ASP A 192 -9.17 -8.76 -15.86
N GLN A 193 -8.94 -7.52 -16.31
CA GLN A 193 -7.82 -6.70 -15.86
C GLN A 193 -8.21 -5.24 -15.81
N TRP A 194 -7.75 -4.56 -14.76
CA TRP A 194 -7.84 -3.13 -14.63
C TRP A 194 -6.45 -2.51 -14.54
N GLN A 195 -6.27 -1.39 -15.22
CA GLN A 195 -5.09 -0.54 -15.11
C GLN A 195 -5.55 0.91 -14.92
N PRO A 196 -4.82 1.73 -14.15
CA PRO A 196 -5.08 3.15 -14.10
C PRO A 196 -5.03 3.74 -15.50
N LEU A 197 -5.99 4.59 -15.85
CA LEU A 197 -5.95 5.27 -17.14
C LEU A 197 -4.68 6.14 -17.20
N PRO A 198 -3.98 6.16 -18.35
CA PRO A 198 -2.87 7.08 -18.54
C PRO A 198 -3.37 8.50 -18.28
N ILE A 199 -2.55 9.28 -17.58
CA ILE A 199 -2.80 10.70 -17.40
C ILE A 199 -2.65 11.30 -18.80
N LYS A 200 -3.78 11.58 -19.46
CA LYS A 200 -3.75 12.54 -20.56
C LYS A 200 -3.48 13.87 -19.88
N ASP A 201 -2.34 14.47 -20.19
CA ASP A 201 -2.10 15.86 -19.85
C ASP A 201 -3.32 16.64 -20.33
N ILE A 202 -3.95 17.34 -19.40
CA ILE A 202 -5.01 18.28 -19.72
C ILE A 202 -4.26 19.47 -20.28
N ASP A 203 -4.34 19.67 -21.60
CA ASP A 203 -3.88 20.89 -22.27
C ASP A 203 -4.50 22.16 -21.64
#